data_AF-A0A0K6INA8-F1
#
_entry.id   AF-A0A0K6INA8-F1
#
_cell.length_a   1.000
_cell.length_b   1.000
_cell.length_c   1.000
_cell.angle_alpha   90.00
_cell.angle_beta   90.00
_cell.angle_gamma   90.00
#
_symmetry.space_group_name_H-M   'P 1'
#
loop_
_entity.id
_entity.type
_entity.pdbx_description
1 polymer ?
#
loop_
_entity_poly.entity_id
_entity_poly.type
_entity_poly.pdbx_seq_one_letter_code
_entity_poly.pdbx_strand_id
1 'polypeptide(L)'
;MSRLTASFIGVALVAGAFWVATQSYQKNFSGPVLDEARQAQLGIQLIEFPRQVPLIERLEQGQWQLISLQPSLCDAVCQGQMAQQAAAGIHVVPPHQAAYQDLEQVTSAENYIGHQGHALLLNKEGRFAGSLWPPYTKARVNAALDALNR
;
A
#
# COMPACT_ATOMS: atom_id res chain seq x y z
N MET A 1 12.41 -48.41 35.06
CA MET A 1 12.94 -47.42 34.10
C MET A 1 11.92 -47.25 32.99
N SER A 2 11.14 -46.16 33.01
CA SER A 2 10.10 -45.90 32.01
C SER A 2 10.71 -45.06 30.88
N ARG A 3 10.91 -45.64 29.69
CA ARG A 3 11.40 -44.91 28.52
C ARG A 3 10.19 -44.41 27.73
N LEU A 4 9.95 -43.11 27.86
CA LEU A 4 8.91 -42.34 27.19
C LEU A 4 8.99 -42.53 25.67
N THR A 5 7.85 -42.86 25.09
CA THR A 5 7.63 -43.13 23.67
C THR A 5 7.75 -41.85 22.84
N ALA A 6 8.49 -41.95 21.74
CA ALA A 6 8.87 -40.88 20.82
C ALA A 6 7.71 -40.22 20.04
N SER A 7 6.45 -40.51 20.36
CA SER A 7 5.28 -39.98 19.64
C SER A 7 4.84 -38.57 20.07
N PHE A 8 5.38 -38.03 21.17
CA PHE A 8 4.94 -36.72 21.70
C PHE A 8 5.72 -35.50 21.16
N ILE A 9 6.91 -35.71 20.56
CA ILE A 9 7.76 -34.60 20.09
C ILE A 9 7.26 -34.05 18.74
N GLY A 10 6.64 -34.89 17.91
CA GLY A 10 6.12 -34.47 16.60
C GLY A 10 4.92 -33.52 16.68
N VAL A 11 4.05 -33.67 17.68
CA VAL A 11 2.81 -32.87 17.78
C VAL A 11 3.07 -31.44 18.27
N ALA A 12 4.04 -31.26 19.17
CA ALA A 12 4.38 -29.95 19.72
C ALA A 12 5.04 -29.02 18.68
N LEU A 13 5.87 -29.56 17.78
CA LEU A 13 6.52 -28.78 16.72
C LEU A 13 5.53 -28.28 15.66
N VAL A 14 4.56 -29.12 15.30
CA VAL A 14 3.52 -28.74 14.33
C VAL A 14 2.61 -27.66 14.92
N ALA A 15 2.14 -27.84 16.16
CA ALA A 15 1.31 -26.82 16.82
C ALA A 15 2.03 -25.47 16.99
N GLY A 16 3.33 -25.47 17.30
CA GLY A 16 4.14 -24.25 17.40
C GLY A 16 4.30 -23.51 16.08
N ALA A 17 4.53 -24.23 14.97
CA ALA A 17 4.64 -23.62 13.64
C ALA A 17 3.31 -23.00 13.17
N PHE A 18 2.19 -23.68 13.43
CA PHE A 18 0.86 -23.12 13.16
C PHE A 18 0.58 -21.87 14.00
N TRP A 19 0.97 -21.86 15.28
CA TRP A 19 0.71 -20.71 16.15
C TRP A 19 1.53 -19.47 15.79
N VAL A 20 2.79 -19.64 15.39
CA VAL A 20 3.62 -18.52 14.89
C VAL A 20 3.09 -18.01 13.54
N ALA A 21 2.63 -18.90 12.67
CA ALA A 21 2.01 -18.52 11.40
C ALA A 21 0.69 -17.75 11.64
N THR A 22 -0.19 -18.23 12.53
CA THR A 22 -1.46 -17.54 12.83
C THR A 22 -1.26 -16.24 13.58
N GLN A 23 -0.25 -16.11 14.45
CA GLN A 23 0.03 -14.86 15.15
C GLN A 23 0.66 -13.81 14.22
N SER A 24 1.55 -14.24 13.31
CA SER A 24 2.07 -13.38 12.23
C SER A 24 0.95 -12.98 11.26
N TYR A 25 0.05 -13.91 10.94
CA TYR A 25 -1.15 -13.65 10.15
C TYR A 25 -2.04 -12.65 10.88
N GLN A 26 -2.49 -12.91 12.11
CA GLN A 26 -3.36 -11.97 12.86
C GLN A 26 -2.72 -10.58 13.10
N LYS A 27 -1.39 -10.48 13.27
CA LYS A 27 -0.71 -9.19 13.36
C LYS A 27 -0.63 -8.43 12.03
N ASN A 28 -0.63 -9.12 10.89
CA ASN A 28 -0.53 -8.50 9.55
C ASN A 28 -1.87 -8.53 8.77
N PHE A 29 -2.85 -9.28 9.24
CA PHE A 29 -4.18 -9.50 8.67
C PHE A 29 -5.21 -9.03 9.69
N SER A 30 -5.23 -7.74 9.93
CA SER A 30 -6.52 -7.09 10.12
C SER A 30 -7.23 -7.18 8.78
N GLY A 31 -8.51 -7.57 8.73
CA GLY A 31 -9.25 -7.64 7.47
C GLY A 31 -9.08 -6.37 6.62
N PRO A 32 -9.37 -6.43 5.31
CA PRO A 32 -9.14 -5.29 4.44
C PRO A 32 -9.84 -4.05 5.00
N VAL A 33 -9.10 -2.93 5.09
CA VAL A 33 -9.56 -1.66 5.71
C VAL A 33 -10.89 -1.20 5.11
N LEU A 34 -11.13 -1.53 3.84
CA LEU A 34 -12.38 -1.32 3.13
C LEU A 34 -12.79 -2.63 2.45
N ASP A 35 -14.08 -2.97 2.49
CA ASP A 35 -14.62 -4.06 1.67
C ASP A 35 -14.57 -3.72 0.17
N GLU A 36 -14.74 -4.73 -0.68
CA GLU A 36 -14.65 -4.59 -2.14
C GLU A 36 -15.69 -3.62 -2.71
N ALA A 37 -16.91 -3.60 -2.15
CA ALA A 37 -17.97 -2.72 -2.60
C ALA A 37 -17.62 -1.25 -2.33
N ARG A 38 -17.06 -0.96 -1.15
CA ARG A 38 -16.64 0.38 -0.76
C ARG A 38 -15.40 0.82 -1.52
N GLN A 39 -14.46 -0.09 -1.76
CA GLN A 39 -13.31 0.13 -2.62
C GLN A 39 -13.75 0.54 -4.03
N ALA A 40 -14.65 -0.23 -4.66
CA ALA A 40 -15.18 0.07 -5.99
C ALA A 40 -15.90 1.43 -6.03
N GLN A 41 -16.72 1.73 -5.02
CA GLN A 41 -17.43 3.02 -4.91
C GLN A 41 -16.47 4.22 -4.85
N LEU A 42 -15.36 4.08 -4.12
CA LEU A 42 -14.35 5.12 -3.98
C LEU A 42 -13.30 5.11 -5.11
N GLY A 43 -13.32 4.07 -5.95
CA GLY A 43 -12.29 3.78 -6.95
C GLY A 43 -10.91 3.54 -6.33
N ILE A 44 -10.90 2.91 -5.17
CA ILE A 44 -9.71 2.42 -4.48
C ILE A 44 -9.48 0.98 -4.91
N GLN A 45 -8.23 0.60 -5.08
CA GLN A 45 -7.82 -0.79 -5.25
C GLN A 45 -6.71 -1.09 -4.25
N LEU A 46 -7.04 -1.76 -3.16
CA LEU A 46 -6.06 -2.20 -2.17
C LEU A 46 -5.38 -3.49 -2.63
N ILE A 47 -4.11 -3.63 -2.26
CA ILE A 47 -3.41 -4.91 -2.41
C ILE A 47 -3.54 -5.72 -1.11
N GLU A 48 -3.54 -7.03 -1.25
CA GLU A 48 -3.63 -7.95 -0.10
C GLU A 48 -2.45 -7.77 0.86
N PHE A 49 -1.25 -7.53 0.32
CA PHE A 49 -0.01 -7.43 1.09
C PHE A 49 0.71 -6.11 0.84
N PRO A 50 0.63 -5.14 1.76
CA PRO A 50 1.37 -3.89 1.66
C PRO A 50 2.87 -4.11 1.51
N ARG A 51 3.49 -3.41 0.56
CA ARG A 51 4.90 -3.55 0.21
C ARG A 51 5.73 -2.47 0.89
N GLN A 52 6.89 -2.88 1.40
CA GLN A 52 7.88 -1.93 1.89
C GLN A 52 8.38 -1.07 0.73
N VAL A 53 8.47 0.23 0.96
CA VAL A 53 9.07 1.20 0.05
C VAL A 53 10.08 2.04 0.82
N PRO A 54 11.06 2.66 0.15
CA PRO A 54 11.96 3.62 0.80
C PRO A 54 11.18 4.79 1.40
N LEU A 55 11.82 5.46 2.35
CA LEU A 55 11.25 6.67 2.93
C LEU A 55 11.03 7.73 1.84
N ILE A 56 9.83 8.26 1.78
CA ILE A 56 9.48 9.41 0.94
C ILE A 56 9.58 10.66 1.80
N GLU A 57 10.35 11.63 1.33
CA GLU A 57 10.53 12.87 2.05
C GLU A 57 9.21 13.62 2.21
N ARG A 58 9.02 14.29 3.36
CA ARG A 58 7.86 15.17 3.62
C ARG A 58 6.50 14.45 3.66
N LEU A 59 6.49 13.14 3.89
CA LEU A 59 5.29 12.39 4.23
C LEU A 59 5.18 12.21 5.75
N GLU A 60 4.05 12.63 6.30
CA GLU A 60 3.69 12.39 7.70
C GLU A 60 3.35 10.92 7.94
N GLN A 61 3.98 10.30 8.93
CA GLN A 61 3.67 8.93 9.34
C GLN A 61 2.37 8.86 10.17
N GLY A 62 1.75 7.68 10.24
CA GLY A 62 0.60 7.42 11.11
C GLY A 62 -0.77 7.65 10.46
N GLN A 63 -0.82 8.08 9.20
CA GLN A 63 -2.05 8.27 8.43
C GLN A 63 -1.86 7.76 7.01
N TRP A 64 -2.96 7.32 6.38
CA TRP A 64 -2.99 6.99 4.97
C TRP A 64 -2.74 8.24 4.14
N GLN A 65 -1.96 8.07 3.07
CA GLN A 65 -1.55 9.16 2.18
C GLN A 65 -1.59 8.70 0.73
N LEU A 66 -1.70 9.67 -0.18
CA LEU A 66 -1.63 9.45 -1.61
C LEU A 66 -0.37 10.08 -2.18
N ILE A 67 0.30 9.33 -3.05
CA ILE A 67 1.44 9.82 -3.81
C ILE A 67 1.19 9.61 -5.31
N SER A 68 1.82 10.43 -6.14
CA SER A 68 1.90 10.20 -7.58
C SER A 68 3.34 10.28 -8.03
N LEU A 69 3.77 9.31 -8.84
CA LEU A 69 5.07 9.35 -9.47
C LEU A 69 5.04 10.33 -10.64
N GLN A 70 5.87 11.36 -10.60
CA GLN A 70 6.02 12.26 -11.73
C GLN A 70 6.79 11.56 -12.85
N PRO A 71 6.24 11.46 -14.08
CA PRO A 71 6.97 10.90 -15.20
C PRO A 71 8.37 11.53 -15.37
N SER A 72 9.36 10.70 -15.70
CA SER A 72 10.74 11.15 -15.95
C SER A 72 10.82 12.19 -17.06
N LEU A 73 9.96 12.08 -18.07
CA LEU A 73 9.72 13.08 -19.11
C LEU A 73 8.37 13.77 -18.84
N CYS A 74 8.41 14.99 -18.30
CA CYS A 74 7.21 15.73 -17.91
C CYS A 74 7.18 17.10 -18.59
N ASP A 75 6.42 17.19 -19.68
CA ASP A 75 6.16 18.42 -20.41
C ASP A 75 5.23 19.38 -19.64
N ALA A 76 4.87 20.52 -20.24
CA ALA A 76 4.01 21.51 -19.60
C ALA A 76 2.60 20.96 -19.24
N VAL A 77 2.08 20.02 -20.03
CA VAL A 77 0.77 19.40 -19.76
C VAL A 77 0.88 18.49 -18.54
N CYS A 78 1.90 17.63 -18.50
CA CYS A 78 2.21 16.79 -17.36
C CYS A 78 2.44 17.62 -16.09
N GLN A 79 3.21 18.71 -16.18
CA GLN A 79 3.44 19.61 -15.04
C GLN A 79 2.14 20.22 -14.51
N GLY A 80 1.24 20.62 -15.42
CA GLY A 80 -0.10 21.09 -15.05
C GLY A 80 -0.92 20.03 -14.31
N GLN A 81 -0.90 18.78 -14.79
CA GLN A 81 -1.58 17.65 -14.14
C GLN A 81 -1.00 17.36 -12.75
N MET A 82 0.33 17.33 -12.61
CA MET A 82 1.00 17.12 -11.33
C MET A 82 0.66 18.23 -10.32
N ALA A 83 0.63 19.49 -10.78
CA ALA A 83 0.23 20.63 -9.94
C ALA A 83 -1.23 20.52 -9.48
N GLN A 84 -2.14 20.05 -10.34
CA GLN A 84 -3.54 19.81 -9.98
C GLN A 84 -3.68 18.68 -8.96
N GLN A 85 -2.94 17.59 -9.12
CA GLN A 85 -2.92 16.48 -8.16
C GLN A 85 -2.36 16.93 -6.80
N ALA A 86 -1.28 17.71 -6.80
CA ALA A 86 -0.73 18.33 -5.59
C ALA A 86 -1.76 19.22 -4.89
N ALA A 87 -2.49 20.06 -5.63
CA ALA A 87 -3.55 20.90 -5.08
C ALA A 87 -4.75 20.09 -4.53
N ALA A 88 -4.95 18.87 -5.02
CA ALA A 88 -5.94 17.92 -4.52
C ALA A 88 -5.48 17.17 -3.25
N GLY A 89 -4.23 17.31 -2.83
CA GLY A 89 -3.67 16.65 -1.64
C GLY A 89 -2.86 15.38 -1.93
N ILE A 90 -2.51 15.13 -3.20
CA ILE A 90 -1.64 14.00 -3.59
C ILE A 90 -0.19 14.47 -3.60
N HIS A 91 0.70 13.78 -2.90
CA HIS A 91 2.12 14.14 -2.89
C HIS A 91 2.81 13.70 -4.18
N VAL A 92 3.42 14.64 -4.90
CA VAL A 92 4.14 14.32 -6.14
C VAL A 92 5.58 13.90 -5.81
N VAL A 93 5.93 12.67 -6.15
CA VAL A 93 7.28 12.11 -6.00
C VAL A 93 8.04 12.30 -7.32
N PRO A 94 9.07 13.14 -7.35
CA PRO A 94 9.85 13.38 -8.55
C PRO A 94 10.86 12.24 -8.81
N PRO A 95 11.32 12.08 -10.08
CA PRO A 95 12.17 10.94 -10.50
C PRO A 95 13.56 10.88 -9.84
N HIS A 96 14.00 11.96 -9.19
CA HIS A 96 15.30 12.01 -8.50
C HIS A 96 15.25 11.52 -7.05
N GLN A 97 14.06 11.29 -6.47
CA GLN A 97 13.95 10.72 -5.13
C GLN A 97 14.20 9.21 -5.18
N ALA A 98 14.92 8.69 -4.16
CA ALA A 98 15.26 7.26 -4.08
C ALA A 98 14.02 6.35 -4.14
N ALA A 99 12.92 6.76 -3.50
CA ALA A 99 11.68 6.00 -3.50
C ALA A 99 11.04 5.84 -4.90
N TYR A 100 11.34 6.73 -5.86
CA TYR A 100 10.72 6.70 -7.18
C TYR A 100 11.00 5.40 -7.92
N GLN A 101 12.27 5.00 -8.02
CA GLN A 101 12.68 3.83 -8.81
C GLN A 101 12.10 2.54 -8.22
N ASP A 102 12.09 2.41 -6.90
CA ASP A 102 11.54 1.25 -6.21
C ASP A 102 10.03 1.15 -6.41
N LEU A 103 9.31 2.28 -6.33
CA LEU A 103 7.87 2.32 -6.57
C LEU A 103 7.51 2.03 -8.03
N GLU A 104 8.28 2.58 -8.97
CA GLU A 104 8.11 2.31 -10.40
C GLU A 104 8.36 0.82 -10.70
N GLN A 105 9.42 0.24 -10.13
CA GLN A 105 9.71 -1.19 -10.27
C GLN A 105 8.59 -2.06 -9.69
N VAL A 106 8.16 -1.77 -8.45
CA VAL A 106 7.08 -2.52 -7.80
C VAL A 106 5.79 -2.46 -8.62
N THR A 107 5.40 -1.28 -9.09
CA THR A 107 4.15 -1.11 -9.85
C THR A 107 4.22 -1.62 -11.29
N SER A 108 5.43 -1.81 -11.84
CA SER A 108 5.63 -2.42 -13.16
C SER A 108 5.56 -3.95 -13.17
N ALA A 109 5.59 -4.61 -12.00
CA ALA A 109 5.51 -6.06 -11.94
C ALA A 109 4.12 -6.57 -12.36
N GLU A 110 4.06 -7.76 -12.94
CA GLU A 110 2.85 -8.33 -13.55
C GLU A 110 1.63 -8.33 -12.60
N ASN A 111 1.86 -8.62 -11.33
CA ASN A 111 0.82 -8.66 -10.31
C ASN A 111 0.39 -7.28 -9.77
N TYR A 112 1.04 -6.20 -10.20
CA TYR A 112 0.77 -4.82 -9.77
C TYR A 112 0.52 -3.84 -10.92
N ILE A 113 0.48 -4.31 -12.17
CA ILE A 113 0.33 -3.45 -13.36
C ILE A 113 -0.94 -2.59 -13.33
N GLY A 114 -2.00 -3.04 -12.64
CA GLY A 114 -3.22 -2.26 -12.41
C GLY A 114 -3.05 -1.01 -11.54
N HIS A 115 -1.89 -0.85 -10.89
CA HIS A 115 -1.54 0.34 -10.10
C HIS A 115 -0.62 1.30 -10.85
N GLN A 116 -0.04 0.89 -11.98
CA GLN A 116 0.89 1.71 -12.74
C GLN A 116 0.21 2.98 -13.26
N GLY A 117 0.86 4.14 -13.07
CA GLY A 117 0.34 5.44 -13.51
C GLY A 117 -0.83 5.97 -12.69
N HIS A 118 -1.28 5.24 -11.66
CA HIS A 118 -2.29 5.70 -10.72
C HIS A 118 -1.68 6.43 -9.53
N ALA A 119 -2.50 7.17 -8.78
CA ALA A 119 -2.08 7.69 -7.49
C ALA A 119 -1.98 6.52 -6.50
N LEU A 120 -0.80 6.32 -5.93
CA LEU A 120 -0.50 5.18 -5.05
C LEU A 120 -0.86 5.53 -3.60
N LEU A 121 -1.45 4.57 -2.91
CA LEU A 121 -1.81 4.66 -1.50
C LEU A 121 -0.68 4.13 -0.64
N LEU A 122 -0.25 4.94 0.32
CA LEU A 122 0.58 4.49 1.42
C LEU A 122 -0.29 4.36 2.67
N ASN A 123 -0.13 3.25 3.38
CA ASN A 123 -0.83 3.02 4.62
C ASN A 123 -0.19 3.77 5.81
N LYS A 124 -0.76 3.63 7.01
CA LYS A 124 -0.29 4.32 8.22
C LYS A 124 1.17 3.99 8.60
N GLU A 125 1.69 2.85 8.13
CA GLU A 125 3.09 2.45 8.32
C GLU A 125 4.02 2.91 7.19
N GLY A 126 3.52 3.68 6.21
CA GLY A 126 4.28 4.14 5.05
C GLY A 126 4.54 3.06 3.99
N ARG A 127 3.78 1.95 4.00
CA ARG A 127 3.90 0.87 3.02
C ARG A 127 2.96 1.10 1.85
N PHE A 128 3.39 0.78 0.63
CA PHE A 128 2.54 0.80 -0.55
C PHE A 128 1.43 -0.24 -0.38
N ALA A 129 0.17 0.20 -0.42
CA ALA A 129 -0.97 -0.62 -0.04
C ALA A 129 -2.10 -0.61 -1.08
N GLY A 130 -1.90 0.03 -2.23
CA GLY A 130 -2.89 0.07 -3.30
C GLY A 130 -2.84 1.34 -4.13
N SER A 131 -3.89 1.63 -4.88
CA SER A 131 -4.00 2.88 -5.64
C SER A 131 -5.40 3.46 -5.60
N LEU A 132 -5.50 4.76 -5.89
CA LEU A 132 -6.72 5.47 -6.21
C LEU A 132 -6.77 5.71 -7.72
N TRP A 133 -7.90 5.40 -8.33
CA TRP A 133 -8.12 5.61 -9.77
C TRP A 133 -8.59 7.04 -10.07
N PRO A 134 -8.25 7.60 -11.24
CA PRO A 134 -8.72 8.93 -11.65
C PRO A 134 -10.26 8.99 -11.73
N PRO A 135 -10.87 10.19 -11.67
CA PRO A 135 -10.22 11.52 -11.66
C PRO A 135 -9.75 11.98 -10.26
N TYR A 136 -8.66 12.73 -10.17
CA TYR A 136 -8.06 13.16 -8.90
C TYR A 136 -8.57 14.52 -8.38
N THR A 137 -9.86 14.63 -8.14
CA THR A 137 -10.42 15.86 -7.54
C THR A 137 -10.17 15.88 -6.02
N LYS A 138 -10.02 17.09 -5.44
CA LYS A 138 -9.86 17.27 -4.00
C LYS A 138 -10.94 16.56 -3.19
N ALA A 139 -12.20 16.62 -3.63
CA ALA A 139 -13.31 15.96 -2.97
C ALA A 139 -13.16 14.43 -2.94
N ARG A 140 -12.71 13.81 -4.03
CA ARG A 140 -12.51 12.36 -4.11
C ARG A 140 -11.29 11.91 -3.32
N VAL A 141 -10.19 12.66 -3.40
CA VAL A 141 -8.99 12.41 -2.58
C VAL A 141 -9.34 12.45 -1.10
N ASN A 142 -10.04 13.49 -0.64
CA ASN A 142 -10.48 13.59 0.75
C ASN A 142 -11.42 12.44 1.14
N ALA A 143 -12.43 12.12 0.31
CA ALA A 143 -13.35 11.02 0.61
C ALA A 143 -12.66 9.66 0.72
N ALA A 144 -11.62 9.41 -0.10
CA ALA A 144 -10.83 8.20 -0.03
C ALA A 144 -9.99 8.15 1.26
N LEU A 145 -9.25 9.21 1.56
CA LEU A 145 -8.40 9.28 2.76
C LEU A 145 -9.24 9.26 4.05
N ASP A 146 -10.39 9.93 4.08
CA ASP A 146 -11.33 9.91 5.21
C ASP A 146 -11.92 8.52 5.44
N ALA A 147 -12.11 7.72 4.39
CA ALA A 147 -12.59 6.34 4.54
C ALA A 147 -11.49 5.42 5.09
N LEU A 148 -10.24 5.62 4.67
CA LEU A 148 -9.09 4.79 5.06
C LEU A 148 -8.53 5.14 6.46
N ASN A 149 -8.69 6.39 6.90
CA ASN A 149 -8.16 6.87 8.19
C ASN A 149 -9.13 6.77 9.37
N ARG A 150 -10.38 6.36 9.13
CA ARG A 150 -11.33 6.02 10.20
C ARG A 150 -10.83 4.83 11.04
#